data_AF-A0A9Q0P126-F1
#
_entry.id   AF-A0A9Q0P126-F1
#
_cell.length_a   1.000
_cell.length_b   1.000
_cell.length_c   1.000
_cell.angle_alpha   90.00
_cell.angle_beta   90.00
_cell.angle_gamma   90.00
#
_symmetry.space_group_name_H-M   'P 1'
#
loop_
_entity.id
_entity.type
_entity.pdbx_description
1 polymer ?
#
loop_
_entity_poly.entity_id
_entity_poly.type
_entity_poly.pdbx_seq_one_letter_code
_entity_poly.pdbx_strand_id
1 'polypeptide(L)' 'MGAVKQSRCNLVDLMVEMDRILRPEGTVVIRDSPEVIDKVARVAHAVRWSATIHEKEPESGGREKILVATKTFWKLH' A
#
# COMPACT_ATOMS: atom_id res chain seq x y z
N MET A 1 -4.21 -18.24 -29.21
CA MET A 1 -3.69 -17.67 -27.95
C MET A 1 -4.55 -16.49 -27.55
N GLY A 2 -5.37 -16.62 -26.51
CA GLY A 2 -6.05 -15.47 -25.94
C GLY A 2 -5.01 -14.50 -25.39
N ALA A 3 -5.05 -13.24 -25.82
CA ALA A 3 -4.26 -12.20 -25.18
C ALA A 3 -4.71 -12.11 -23.73
N VAL A 4 -3.84 -12.47 -22.79
CA VAL A 4 -4.01 -12.09 -21.38
C VAL A 4 -3.99 -10.56 -21.39
N LYS A 5 -5.16 -9.96 -21.29
CA LYS A 5 -5.33 -8.52 -21.11
C LYS A 5 -4.53 -8.19 -19.87
N GLN A 6 -3.37 -7.55 -20.03
CA GLN A 6 -2.69 -6.89 -18.92
C GLN A 6 -3.65 -5.79 -18.47
N SER A 7 -4.53 -6.15 -17.53
CA SER A 7 -5.40 -5.20 -16.87
C SER A 7 -4.46 -4.19 -16.23
N ARG A 8 -4.57 -2.95 -16.71
CA ARG A 8 -3.83 -1.78 -16.29
C ARG A 8 -4.18 -1.43 -14.84
N CYS A 9 -3.89 -2.31 -13.88
CA CYS A 9 -4.06 -1.99 -12.48
C CYS A 9 -2.90 -1.06 -12.11
N ASN A 10 -3.09 0.24 -12.36
CA ASN A 10 -2.19 1.25 -11.88
C ASN A 10 -2.26 1.22 -10.35
N LEU A 11 -1.12 1.12 -9.68
CA LEU A 11 -1.05 1.09 -8.22
C LEU A 11 -1.78 2.29 -7.59
N VAL A 12 -1.73 3.45 -8.26
CA VAL A 12 -2.47 4.64 -7.82
C VAL A 12 -3.97 4.40 -7.84
N ASP A 13 -4.50 3.82 -8.92
CA ASP A 13 -5.94 3.54 -9.04
C ASP A 13 -6.39 2.55 -7.96
N LEU A 14 -5.60 1.51 -7.70
CA LEU A 14 -5.85 0.56 -6.61
C LEU A 14 -5.91 1.27 -5.25
N MET A 15 -4.93 2.12 -4.96
CA MET A 15 -4.86 2.81 -3.67
C MET A 15 -5.97 3.84 -3.49
N VAL A 16 -6.46 4.46 -4.58
CA VAL A 16 -7.64 5.33 -4.55
C VAL A 16 -8.90 4.54 -4.21
N GLU A 17 -9.09 3.36 -4.82
CA GLU A 17 -10.24 2.51 -4.47
C GLU A 17 -10.16 2.00 -3.01
N MET A 18 -8.96 1.70 -2.52
CA MET A 18 -8.75 1.37 -1.10
C MET A 18 -9.09 2.56 -0.19
N ASP A 19 -8.73 3.79 -0.57
CA ASP A 19 -9.10 5.00 0.17
C ASP A 19 -10.60 5.19 0.24
N ARG A 20 -11.33 4.93 -0.85
CA ARG A 20 -12.79 5.00 -0.86
C ARG A 20 -13.45 3.97 0.06
N ILE A 21 -12.83 2.80 0.22
CA ILE A 21 -13.35 1.71 1.07
C ILE A 21 -13.01 1.94 2.55
N LEU A 22 -11.80 2.43 2.85
CA LEU A 22 -11.34 2.58 4.22
C LEU A 22 -12.01 3.77 4.90
N ARG A 23 -12.61 3.50 6.06
CA ARG A 23 -13.03 4.54 7.00
C ARG A 23 -11.78 5.16 7.66
N PRO A 24 -11.89 6.40 8.18
CA PRO A 24 -10.86 6.95 9.06
C PRO A 24 -10.50 5.95 10.18
N GLU A 25 -9.22 5.93 10.57
CA GLU A 25 -8.60 4.98 11.51
C GLU A 25 -8.52 3.53 10.99
N GLY A 26 -9.10 3.24 9.81
CA GLY A 26 -8.93 1.96 9.13
C GLY A 26 -7.46 1.72 8.75
N THR A 27 -7.01 0.49 8.96
CA THR A 27 -5.62 0.08 8.72
C THR A 27 -5.54 -1.01 7.65
N VAL A 28 -4.51 -0.91 6.81
CA VAL A 28 -4.15 -1.90 5.79
C VAL A 28 -2.76 -2.44 6.09
N VAL A 29 -2.59 -3.74 5.87
CA VAL A 29 -1.29 -4.41 5.88
C VAL A 29 -1.01 -4.92 4.46
N ILE A 30 0.12 -4.51 3.88
CA ILE A 30 0.56 -4.89 2.54
C ILE A 30 1.90 -5.59 2.66
N ARG A 31 2.05 -6.76 2.04
CA ARG A 31 3.32 -7.49 1.97
C ARG A 31 3.67 -7.72 0.51
N ASP A 32 4.82 -7.22 0.09
CA ASP A 32 5.30 -7.33 -1.29
C ASP A 32 6.82 -7.15 -1.35
N SER A 33 7.38 -7.25 -2.55
CA SER A 33 8.73 -6.83 -2.89
C SER A 33 9.05 -5.40 -2.40
N PRO A 34 10.31 -5.12 -2.03
CA PRO A 34 10.72 -3.80 -1.55
C PRO A 34 10.35 -2.67 -2.53
N GLU A 35 10.49 -2.92 -3.83
CA GLU A 35 10.22 -1.93 -4.87
C GLU A 35 8.73 -1.55 -4.96
N VAL A 36 7.83 -2.52 -4.70
CA VAL A 36 6.38 -2.26 -4.63
C VAL A 36 6.03 -1.55 -3.33
N ILE A 37 6.59 -1.99 -2.20
CA ILE A 37 6.38 -1.37 -0.89
C ILE A 37 6.79 0.11 -0.90
N ASP A 38 7.92 0.46 -1.51
CA ASP A 38 8.36 1.84 -1.64
C ASP A 38 7.39 2.68 -2.50
N LYS A 39 6.82 2.08 -3.56
CA LYS A 39 5.81 2.76 -4.39
C LYS A 39 4.51 2.98 -3.62
N VAL A 40 4.04 1.98 -2.89
CA VAL A 40 2.85 2.05 -2.04
C VAL A 40 3.02 3.12 -0.98
N ALA A 41 4.16 3.15 -0.28
CA ALA A 41 4.45 4.14 0.76
C ALA A 41 4.34 5.57 0.23
N ARG A 42 4.91 5.85 -0.95
CA ARG A 42 4.82 7.19 -1.57
C ARG A 42 3.38 7.62 -1.82
N VAL A 43 2.54 6.71 -2.35
CA VAL A 43 1.14 7.03 -2.62
C VAL A 43 0.34 7.15 -1.31
N ALA A 44 0.57 6.28 -0.33
CA ALA A 44 -0.07 6.33 0.99
C ALA A 44 0.16 7.70 1.66
N HIS A 45 1.39 8.21 1.64
CA HIS A 45 1.70 9.54 2.15
C HIS A 45 1.02 10.65 1.33
N ALA A 46 0.96 10.53 0.00
CA ALA A 46 0.28 11.50 -0.86
C ALA A 46 -1.22 11.61 -0.56
N VAL A 47 -1.88 10.50 -0.17
CA VAL A 47 -3.28 10.47 0.28
C VAL A 47 -3.45 10.64 1.80
N ARG A 48 -2.42 11.15 2.49
CA ARG A 48 -2.42 11.47 3.94
C ARG A 48 -2.67 10.27 4.87
N TRP A 49 -2.26 9.08 4.46
CA TRP A 49 -2.20 7.95 5.38
C TRP A 49 -0.88 8.00 6.16
N SER A 50 -0.92 7.57 7.41
CA SER A 50 0.28 7.26 8.18
C SER A 50 0.78 5.88 7.76
N ALA A 51 2.05 5.69 7.47
CA ALA A 51 2.59 4.42 6.99
C ALA A 51 3.93 4.10 7.66
N THR A 52 4.11 2.83 8.04
CA THR A 52 5.34 2.29 8.62
C THR A 52 5.75 1.05 7.83
N ILE A 53 7.02 0.96 7.45
CA ILE A 53 7.59 -0.21 6.77
C ILE A 53 8.35 -1.04 7.80
N HIS A 54 8.01 -2.32 7.86
CA HIS A 54 8.68 -3.33 8.66
C HIS A 54 9.55 -4.19 7.73
N GLU A 55 10.83 -4.25 8.09
CA GLU A 55 11.76 -5.17 7.46
C GLU A 55 11.52 -6.59 7.95
N LYS A 56 11.93 -7.55 7.13
CA LYS A 56 11.85 -8.96 7.47
C LYS A 56 12.86 -9.29 8.57
N GLU A 57 12.52 -10.26 9.41
CA GLU A 57 13.50 -10.88 10.31
C GLU A 57 14.66 -11.49 9.51
N PRO A 58 15.92 -11.34 9.96
CA PRO A 58 17.12 -11.77 9.22
C PRO A 58 17.10 -13.25 8.78
N GLU A 59 16.37 -14.09 9.52
CA GLU A 59 16.39 -15.54 9.43
C GLU A 59 15.35 -16.18 8.51
N SER A 60 14.34 -15.44 8.02
CA SER A 60 13.47 -15.99 6.97
C SER A 60 14.14 -15.88 5.59
N GLY A 61 13.77 -16.67 4.59
CA GLY A 61 14.46 -16.66 3.27
C GLY A 61 13.97 -15.60 2.28
N GLY A 62 12.84 -14.94 2.56
CA GLY A 62 12.16 -14.06 1.60
C GLY A 62 12.77 -12.67 1.46
N ARG A 63 12.49 -11.94 0.37
CA ARG A 63 12.93 -10.52 0.20
C ARG A 63 11.83 -9.50 0.43
N GLU A 64 10.64 -9.96 0.82
CA GLU A 64 9.46 -9.13 0.96
C GLU A 64 9.53 -8.24 2.21
N LYS A 65 8.93 -7.05 2.13
CA LYS A 65 8.71 -6.14 3.25
C LYS A 65 7.22 -6.03 3.55
N ILE A 66 6.90 -5.58 4.76
CA ILE A 66 5.52 -5.34 5.18
C ILE A 66 5.34 -3.85 5.39
N LEU A 67 4.28 -3.29 4.83
CA LEU A 67 3.83 -1.93 5.10
C LEU A 67 2.52 -1.99 5.89
N VAL A 68 2.49 -1.29 7.02
CA VAL A 68 1.28 -1.05 7.81
C VAL A 68 0.92 0.42 7.63
N ALA A 69 -0.26 0.69 7.08
CA ALA A 69 -0.73 2.06 6.89
C ALA A 69 -2.14 2.28 7.41
N THR A 70 -2.35 3.42 8.05
CA THR A 70 -3.60 3.83 8.68
C THR A 70 -4.12 5.10 8.04
N LYS A 71 -5.36 5.07 7.56
CA LYS A 71 -6.03 6.25 7.01
C LYS A 71 -6.32 7.23 8.13
N THR A 72 -5.75 8.43 8.06
CA THR A 72 -6.00 9.45 9.07
C THR A 72 -7.34 10.14 8.82
N PHE A 73 -7.96 10.67 9.87
CA PHE A 73 -9.14 11.51 9.69
C PHE A 73 -8.73 12.82 9.05
N TRP A 74 -9.38 13.18 7.94
CA TRP A 74 -9.17 14.44 7.25
C TRP A 74 -9.75 15.57 8.12
N LYS A 75 -8.93 16.12 9.01
CA LYS A 75 -9.31 17.35 9.73
C LYS A 75 -9.24 18.51 8.75
N LEU A 76 -10.39 19.12 8.47
CA LEU A 76 -10.43 20.46 7.88
C LEU A 76 -9.86 21.41 8.95
N HIS A 77 -8.72 22.04 8.65
CA HIS A 77 -8.23 23.20 9.38
C HIS A 77 -8.74 24.45 8.68
#